data_AF-A0A7S7ESE1-F1
#
_entry.id   AF-A0A7S7ESE1-F1
#
_cell.length_a   1.000
_cell.length_b   1.000
_cell.length_c   1.000
_cell.angle_alpha   90.00
_cell.angle_beta   90.00
_cell.angle_gamma   90.00
#
_symmetry.space_group_name_H-M   'P 1'
#
loop_
_entity.id
_entity.type
_entity.pdbx_description
1 polymer ?
#
loop_
_entity_poly.entity_id
_entity_poly.type
_entity_poly.pdbx_seq_one_letter_code
_entity_poly.pdbx_strand_id
1 'polypeptide(L)'
;MFGEVHYHRTYYKHKTETEYRYLSDELMGIDSYDKMDVALKSRLIEEAIDTPYARSGRKAAETLQISSQSVMNAIRELGPVRNNEVKISRSKETPTILYIEADEDHVALQAGGCSEPKLVYVHEGRTQVGKERWKLQNPRYFGGMYRNQKNSGTK
;
A
#
# COMPACT_ATOMS: atom_id res chain seq x y z
N MET A 1 4.50 2.55 20.33
CA MET A 1 5.50 1.79 19.56
C MET A 1 6.80 1.85 20.37
N PHE A 2 7.43 0.71 20.64
CA PHE A 2 8.76 0.73 21.26
C PHE A 2 9.77 1.27 20.24
N GLY A 3 10.84 1.90 20.72
CA GLY A 3 11.93 2.41 19.86
C GLY A 3 12.79 1.27 19.31
N GLU A 4 14.02 1.59 18.92
CA GLU A 4 15.00 0.55 18.56
C GLU A 4 15.23 -0.41 19.72
N VAL A 5 15.21 -1.72 19.44
CA VAL A 5 15.47 -2.77 20.43
C VAL A 5 16.65 -3.59 19.96
N HIS A 6 17.69 -3.67 20.80
CA HIS A 6 18.82 -4.56 20.58
C HIS A 6 18.76 -5.71 21.58
N TYR A 7 18.84 -6.94 21.08
CA TYR A 7 18.90 -8.13 21.90
C TYR A 7 19.82 -9.17 21.27
N HIS A 8 20.34 -10.05 22.12
CA HIS A 8 21.15 -11.18 21.71
C HIS A 8 20.29 -12.44 21.71
N ARG A 9 20.47 -13.28 20.68
CA ARG A 9 19.72 -14.51 20.49
C ARG A 9 20.69 -15.69 20.34
N THR A 10 20.35 -16.82 20.96
CA THR A 10 21.15 -18.04 20.90
C THR A 10 20.84 -18.82 19.63
N TYR A 11 21.88 -19.10 18.83
CA TYR A 11 21.75 -19.87 17.60
C TYR A 11 21.99 -21.35 17.88
N TYR A 12 20.95 -22.17 17.72
CA TYR A 12 21.02 -23.60 18.01
C TYR A 12 21.27 -24.39 16.74
N LYS A 13 22.10 -25.44 16.84
CA LYS A 13 22.33 -26.42 15.78
C LYS A 13 21.53 -27.68 16.07
N HIS A 14 20.83 -28.22 15.07
CA HIS A 14 20.17 -29.50 15.21
C HIS A 14 21.20 -30.63 15.38
N LYS A 15 20.92 -31.60 16.26
CA LYS A 15 21.92 -32.63 16.62
C LYS A 15 22.17 -33.64 15.50
N THR A 16 21.16 -33.91 14.68
CA THR A 16 21.20 -34.94 13.63
C THR A 16 21.10 -34.37 12.21
N GLU A 17 20.65 -33.13 12.07
CA GLU A 17 20.48 -32.46 10.77
C GLU A 17 21.44 -31.29 10.67
N THR A 18 21.67 -30.79 9.45
CA THR A 18 22.49 -29.59 9.20
C THR A 18 21.74 -28.28 9.40
N GLU A 19 20.54 -28.33 9.99
CA GLU A 19 19.71 -27.17 10.25
C GLU A 19 20.14 -26.41 11.50
N TYR A 20 19.86 -25.11 11.50
CA TYR A 20 20.12 -24.21 12.59
C TYR A 20 18.94 -23.26 12.78
N ARG A 21 18.59 -22.96 14.04
CA ARG A 21 17.40 -22.16 14.36
C ARG A 21 17.61 -21.27 15.59
N TYR A 22 16.85 -20.17 15.64
CA TYR A 22 16.72 -19.31 16.82
C TYR A 22 15.42 -19.65 17.54
N LEU A 23 15.47 -20.46 18.61
CA LEU A 23 14.26 -20.93 19.31
C LEU A 23 13.47 -19.78 19.94
N SER A 24 14.15 -18.68 20.32
CA SER A 24 13.50 -17.46 20.81
C SER A 24 12.61 -16.82 19.75
N ASP A 25 13.07 -16.82 18.51
CA ASP A 25 12.42 -16.13 17.41
C ASP A 25 11.18 -16.93 16.98
N GLU A 26 11.30 -18.27 16.91
CA GLU A 26 10.16 -19.16 16.68
C GLU A 26 9.07 -19.00 17.75
N LEU A 27 9.46 -18.95 19.03
CA LEU A 27 8.51 -18.76 20.14
C LEU A 27 7.77 -17.42 20.03
N MET A 28 8.44 -16.39 19.51
CA MET A 28 7.88 -15.04 19.35
C MET A 28 7.23 -14.81 17.98
N GLY A 29 7.27 -15.81 17.09
CA GLY A 29 6.77 -15.68 15.71
C GLY A 29 7.55 -14.68 14.86
N ILE A 30 8.84 -14.47 15.16
CA ILE A 30 9.73 -13.57 14.40
C ILE A 30 10.35 -14.37 13.26
N ASP A 31 9.97 -14.03 12.03
CA ASP A 31 10.51 -14.67 10.85
C ASP A 31 11.97 -14.30 10.60
N SER A 32 12.66 -15.16 9.83
CA SER A 32 14.02 -14.86 9.40
C SER A 32 14.06 -13.55 8.63
N TYR A 33 14.99 -12.67 9.01
CA TYR A 33 15.14 -11.30 8.48
C TYR A 33 14.00 -10.33 8.83
N ASP A 34 13.05 -10.69 9.68
CA ASP A 34 12.03 -9.75 10.15
C ASP A 34 12.63 -8.79 11.19
N LYS A 35 12.85 -7.55 10.76
CA LYS A 35 13.52 -6.50 11.56
C LYS A 35 12.58 -5.34 11.90
N MET A 36 11.34 -5.39 11.45
CA MET A 36 10.37 -4.30 11.63
C MET A 36 9.08 -4.86 12.17
N ASP A 37 8.63 -4.29 13.29
CA ASP A 37 7.33 -4.59 13.85
C ASP A 37 6.20 -4.30 12.84
N VAL A 38 5.13 -5.11 12.90
CA VAL A 38 3.98 -4.98 12.00
C VAL A 38 3.35 -3.59 12.10
N ALA A 39 3.27 -2.99 13.30
CA ALA A 39 2.71 -1.65 13.45
C ALA A 39 3.60 -0.58 12.80
N LEU A 40 4.93 -0.77 12.80
CA LEU A 40 5.85 0.11 12.09
C LEU A 40 5.65 -0.02 10.57
N LYS A 41 5.55 -1.25 10.04
CA LYS A 41 5.26 -1.48 8.62
C LYS A 41 3.95 -0.81 8.20
N SER A 42 2.87 -0.96 8.98
CA SER A 42 1.59 -0.30 8.72
C SER A 42 1.72 1.22 8.66
N ARG A 43 2.43 1.82 9.63
CA ARG A 43 2.64 3.28 9.65
C ARG A 43 3.49 3.77 8.46
N LEU A 44 4.48 2.99 8.04
CA LEU A 44 5.27 3.30 6.84
C LEU A 44 4.40 3.33 5.59
N ILE A 45 3.49 2.36 5.45
CA ILE A 45 2.56 2.27 4.32
C ILE A 45 1.58 3.44 4.35
N GLU A 46 0.98 3.75 5.50
CA GLU A 46 0.04 4.87 5.68
C GLU A 46 0.69 6.21 5.30
N GLU A 47 1.90 6.51 5.80
CA GLU A 47 2.60 7.74 5.47
C GLU A 47 3.00 7.82 3.98
N ALA A 48 3.24 6.68 3.34
CA ALA A 48 3.63 6.59 1.93
C ALA A 48 2.46 6.79 0.95
N ILE A 49 1.22 6.84 1.44
CA ILE A 49 0.04 7.18 0.61
C ILE A 49 0.18 8.62 0.08
N ASP A 50 0.56 9.55 0.97
CA ASP A 50 0.57 10.99 0.68
C ASP A 50 1.98 11.58 0.58
N THR A 51 3.03 10.81 0.87
CA THR A 51 4.40 11.31 0.88
C THR A 51 5.41 10.40 0.17
N PRO A 52 6.48 10.95 -0.42
CA PRO A 52 7.56 10.14 -0.99
C PRO A 52 8.24 9.26 0.07
N TYR A 53 8.68 8.06 -0.30
CA TYR A 53 9.26 7.05 0.59
C TYR A 53 10.30 7.57 1.59
N ALA A 54 11.21 8.44 1.14
CA ALA A 54 12.24 9.03 2.00
C ALA A 54 11.68 9.94 3.11
N ARG A 55 10.52 10.56 2.89
CA ARG A 55 9.81 11.35 3.90
C ARG A 55 8.91 10.45 4.77
N SER A 56 8.28 9.44 4.18
CA SER A 56 7.44 8.48 4.90
C SER A 56 8.22 7.76 6.00
N GLY A 57 9.44 7.31 5.72
CA GLY A 57 10.33 6.69 6.71
C GLY A 57 10.60 7.59 7.93
N ARG A 58 10.91 8.87 7.67
CA ARG A 58 11.17 9.86 8.74
C ARG A 58 9.93 10.19 9.56
N LYS A 59 8.76 10.28 8.93
CA LYS A 59 7.49 10.56 9.63
C LYS A 59 6.98 9.37 10.43
N ALA A 60 7.20 8.15 9.93
CA ALA A 60 6.79 6.93 10.61
C ALA A 60 7.62 6.67 11.88
N ALA A 61 8.91 6.99 11.85
CA ALA A 61 9.80 6.88 12.99
C ALA A 61 10.86 8.00 12.99
N GLU A 62 10.62 9.06 13.77
CA GLU A 62 11.51 10.22 13.81
C GLU A 62 12.92 9.90 14.33
N THR A 63 13.02 8.91 15.22
CA THR A 63 14.27 8.51 15.85
C THR A 63 15.06 7.46 15.07
N LEU A 64 14.48 6.88 14.01
CA LEU A 64 15.07 5.81 13.22
C LEU A 64 15.31 6.27 11.78
N GLN A 65 16.47 5.92 11.22
CA GLN A 65 16.71 6.12 9.80
C GLN A 65 16.19 4.93 9.00
N ILE A 66 15.00 5.09 8.43
CA ILE A 66 14.38 4.10 7.55
C ILE A 66 14.65 4.48 6.08
N SER A 67 15.28 3.57 5.34
CA SER A 67 15.59 3.80 3.92
C SER A 67 14.33 3.77 3.05
N SER A 68 14.33 4.51 1.93
CA SER A 68 13.26 4.44 0.92
C SER A 68 13.02 3.02 0.41
N GLN A 69 14.08 2.22 0.30
CA GLN A 69 14.01 0.82 -0.11
C GLN A 69 13.23 -0.03 0.91
N SER A 70 13.41 0.22 2.21
CA SER A 70 12.66 -0.46 3.27
C SER A 70 11.17 -0.12 3.21
N VAL A 71 10.82 1.14 2.97
CA VAL A 71 9.42 1.56 2.76
C VAL A 71 8.81 0.84 1.55
N MET A 72 9.54 0.82 0.43
CA MET A 72 9.10 0.13 -0.78
C MET A 72 8.91 -1.38 -0.55
N ASN A 73 9.79 -2.02 0.21
CA ASN A 73 9.66 -3.44 0.55
C ASN A 73 8.41 -3.69 1.40
N ALA A 74 8.15 -2.88 2.42
CA ALA A 74 6.95 -2.99 3.25
C ALA A 74 5.66 -2.85 2.42
N ILE A 75 5.61 -1.92 1.46
CA ILE A 75 4.48 -1.77 0.53
C ILE A 75 4.33 -3.02 -0.37
N ARG A 76 5.44 -3.56 -0.87
CA ARG A 76 5.42 -4.76 -1.73
C ARG A 76 5.00 -6.03 -0.98
N GLU A 77 5.33 -6.14 0.30
CA GLU A 77 4.90 -7.25 1.17
C GLU A 77 3.37 -7.34 1.29
N LEU A 78 2.65 -6.20 1.20
CA LEU A 78 1.18 -6.17 1.19
C LEU A 78 0.58 -6.93 -0.01
N GLY A 79 1.32 -7.00 -1.12
CA GLY A 79 0.83 -7.54 -2.37
C GLY A 79 -0.20 -6.65 -3.08
N PRO A 80 -0.81 -7.13 -4.18
CA PRO A 80 -1.80 -6.37 -4.93
C PRO A 80 -3.12 -6.27 -4.14
N VAL A 81 -3.58 -5.05 -3.88
CA VAL A 81 -4.89 -4.75 -3.30
C VAL A 81 -5.91 -4.59 -4.43
N ARG A 82 -6.96 -5.40 -4.45
CA ARG A 82 -8.00 -5.30 -5.48
C ARG A 82 -8.94 -4.14 -5.19
N ASN A 83 -9.49 -3.50 -6.24
CA ASN A 83 -10.45 -2.39 -6.10
C ASN A 83 -11.72 -2.76 -5.29
N ASN A 84 -12.05 -4.05 -5.16
CA ASN A 84 -13.20 -4.52 -4.39
C ASN A 84 -12.91 -4.77 -2.90
N GLU A 85 -11.66 -4.60 -2.44
CA GLU A 85 -11.29 -4.78 -1.03
C GLU A 85 -11.73 -3.61 -0.15
N VAL A 86 -11.93 -2.43 -0.74
CA VAL A 86 -12.55 -1.29 -0.04
C VAL A 86 -14.01 -1.64 0.24
N LYS A 87 -14.36 -1.75 1.54
CA LYS A 87 -15.72 -1.99 2.00
C LYS A 87 -16.66 -0.92 1.46
N ILE A 88 -17.72 -1.35 0.77
CA ILE A 88 -18.79 -0.46 0.33
C ILE A 88 -19.66 -0.17 1.55
N SER A 89 -19.63 1.07 2.04
CA SER A 89 -20.61 1.51 3.02
C SER A 89 -21.99 1.49 2.36
N ARG A 90 -22.95 0.79 2.96
CA ARG A 90 -24.35 0.92 2.55
C ARG A 90 -24.82 2.28 3.05
N SER A 91 -25.04 3.22 2.14
CA SER A 91 -25.86 4.38 2.45
C SER A 91 -27.27 3.90 2.79
N LYS A 92 -27.96 4.63 3.69
CA LYS A 92 -29.36 4.32 4.00
C LYS A 92 -30.30 4.63 2.83
N GLU A 93 -29.87 5.50 1.93
CA GLU A 93 -30.65 6.01 0.80
C GLU A 93 -29.86 5.85 -0.49
N THR A 94 -30.56 5.46 -1.56
CA THR A 94 -29.99 5.37 -2.90
C THR A 94 -29.96 6.77 -3.51
N PRO A 95 -28.81 7.28 -3.98
CA PRO A 95 -28.74 8.60 -4.58
C PRO A 95 -29.55 8.66 -5.87
N THR A 96 -30.28 9.75 -6.08
CA THR A 96 -31.06 9.98 -7.30
C THR A 96 -30.17 10.21 -8.52
N ILE A 97 -28.98 10.77 -8.32
CA ILE A 97 -28.02 11.12 -9.37
C ILE A 97 -26.64 10.63 -8.95
N LEU A 98 -25.96 9.98 -9.89
CA LEU A 98 -24.54 9.63 -9.79
C LEU A 98 -23.78 10.30 -10.93
N TYR A 99 -22.63 10.86 -10.60
CA TYR A 99 -21.68 11.41 -11.55
C TYR A 99 -20.56 10.39 -11.75
N ILE A 100 -20.14 10.21 -13.01
CA ILE A 100 -19.03 9.35 -13.39
C ILE A 100 -18.07 10.21 -14.18
N GLU A 101 -16.83 10.30 -13.69
CA GLU A 101 -15.74 11.01 -14.33
C GLU A 101 -14.64 10.00 -14.66
N ALA A 102 -14.08 10.08 -15.86
CA ALA A 102 -13.07 9.15 -16.36
C ALA A 102 -11.91 9.94 -16.95
N ASP A 103 -10.70 9.57 -16.54
CA ASP A 103 -9.46 10.23 -16.93
C ASP A 103 -8.37 9.20 -17.29
N GLU A 104 -7.42 9.61 -18.12
CA GLU A 104 -6.27 8.81 -18.57
C GLU A 104 -4.99 9.58 -18.22
N ASP A 105 -4.18 9.03 -17.32
CA ASP A 105 -2.90 9.62 -16.94
C ASP A 105 -1.74 8.87 -17.61
N HIS A 106 -0.62 9.55 -17.84
CA HIS A 106 0.59 8.95 -18.40
C HIS A 106 1.69 8.90 -17.33
N VAL A 107 1.94 7.71 -16.78
CA VAL A 107 2.90 7.51 -15.70
C VAL A 107 4.14 6.76 -16.18
N ALA A 108 5.33 7.30 -15.87
CA ALA A 108 6.59 6.60 -16.12
C ALA A 108 6.75 5.43 -15.14
N LEU A 109 7.10 4.25 -15.66
CA LEU A 109 7.28 3.04 -14.87
C LEU A 109 8.69 2.97 -14.27
N GLN A 110 8.81 2.39 -13.08
CA GLN A 110 10.11 2.21 -12.39
C GLN A 110 11.11 1.35 -13.18
N ALA A 111 10.63 0.38 -13.95
CA ALA A 111 11.45 -0.49 -14.80
C ALA A 111 11.73 0.09 -16.20
N GLY A 112 11.35 1.36 -16.43
CA GLY A 112 11.37 2.00 -17.74
C GLY A 112 10.07 1.80 -18.53
N GLY A 113 9.82 2.72 -19.45
CA GLY A 113 8.57 2.79 -20.23
C GLY A 113 7.52 3.71 -19.60
N CYS A 114 6.41 3.88 -20.33
CA CYS A 114 5.26 4.65 -19.88
C CYS A 114 4.06 3.71 -19.78
N SER A 115 3.18 4.00 -18.84
CA SER A 115 1.92 3.35 -18.66
C SER A 115 0.80 4.36 -18.69
N GLU A 116 -0.35 3.94 -19.16
CA GLU A 116 -1.57 4.74 -19.21
C GLU A 116 -2.63 4.13 -18.27
N PRO A 117 -2.51 4.30 -16.94
CA PRO A 117 -3.53 3.86 -16.00
C PRO A 117 -4.84 4.60 -16.28
N LYS A 118 -5.94 3.85 -16.33
CA LYS A 118 -7.27 4.45 -16.41
C LYS A 118 -7.80 4.68 -15.01
N LEU A 119 -8.28 5.89 -14.77
CA LEU A 119 -8.90 6.28 -13.51
C LEU A 119 -10.34 6.67 -13.77
N VAL A 120 -11.28 5.91 -13.21
CA VAL A 120 -12.70 6.26 -13.20
C VAL A 120 -13.10 6.53 -11.76
N TYR A 121 -13.84 7.60 -11.51
CA TYR A 121 -14.43 7.84 -10.21
C TYR A 121 -15.91 8.19 -10.30
N VAL A 122 -16.66 7.63 -9.35
CA VAL A 122 -18.11 7.76 -9.24
C VAL A 122 -18.41 8.50 -7.95
N HIS A 123 -19.25 9.54 -8.00
CA HIS A 123 -19.58 10.35 -6.82
C HIS A 123 -21.00 10.92 -6.87
N GLU A 124 -21.50 11.38 -5.73
CA GLU A 124 -22.88 11.89 -5.54
C GLU A 124 -22.95 13.43 -5.71
N GLY A 125 -22.01 14.00 -6.48
CA GLY A 125 -21.86 15.44 -6.66
C GLY A 125 -20.74 16.03 -5.79
N ARG A 126 -20.79 17.33 -5.51
CA ARG A 126 -19.75 18.08 -4.80
C ARG A 126 -20.34 19.06 -3.79
N THR A 127 -19.67 19.21 -2.64
CA THR A 127 -20.03 20.18 -1.60
C THR A 127 -18.95 21.25 -1.49
N GLN A 128 -19.36 22.50 -1.30
CA GLN A 128 -18.44 23.58 -1.01
C GLN A 128 -17.93 23.46 0.44
N VAL A 129 -16.61 23.41 0.64
CA VAL A 129 -15.94 23.30 1.95
C VAL A 129 -15.10 24.54 2.29
N GLY A 130 -15.17 25.57 1.44
CA GLY A 130 -14.52 26.86 1.62
C GLY A 130 -14.83 27.79 0.45
N LYS A 131 -14.33 29.03 0.48
CA LYS A 131 -14.67 30.08 -0.48
C LYS A 131 -14.56 29.62 -1.95
N GLU A 132 -13.50 28.88 -2.29
CA GLU A 132 -13.27 28.33 -3.64
C GLU A 132 -12.88 26.84 -3.61
N ARG A 133 -13.14 26.16 -2.49
CA ARG A 133 -12.77 24.74 -2.32
C ARG A 133 -14.01 23.87 -2.34
N TRP A 134 -14.01 22.90 -3.25
CA TRP A 134 -15.06 21.90 -3.39
C TRP A 134 -14.51 20.52 -3.03
N LYS A 135 -15.36 19.67 -2.47
CA LYS A 135 -15.06 18.28 -2.14
C LYS A 135 -16.11 17.37 -2.75
N LEU A 136 -15.68 16.27 -3.37
CA LEU A 136 -16.61 15.25 -3.89
C LEU A 136 -17.37 14.58 -2.73
N GLN A 137 -18.65 14.33 -2.95
CA GLN A 137 -19.51 13.58 -2.02
C GLN A 137 -19.42 12.09 -2.33
N ASN A 138 -19.08 11.29 -1.33
CA ASN A 138 -19.00 9.82 -1.41
C ASN A 138 -18.26 9.30 -2.66
N PRO A 139 -17.05 9.81 -3.00
CA PRO A 139 -16.35 9.38 -4.20
C PRO A 139 -15.84 7.94 -4.04
N ARG A 140 -15.96 7.17 -5.12
CA ARG A 140 -15.34 5.85 -5.24
C ARG A 140 -14.47 5.80 -6.47
N TYR A 141 -13.21 5.43 -6.28
CA TYR A 141 -12.20 5.39 -7.32
C TYR A 141 -11.99 3.97 -7.82
N PHE A 142 -11.85 3.85 -9.14
CA PHE A 142 -11.56 2.63 -9.87
C PHE A 142 -10.34 2.91 -10.74
N GLY A 143 -9.18 2.54 -10.24
CA GLY A 143 -7.92 2.64 -10.97
C GLY A 143 -7.49 1.27 -11.50
N GLY A 144 -6.71 1.25 -12.59
CA GLY A 144 -6.11 0.01 -13.02
C GLY A 144 -5.29 0.09 -14.30
N MET A 145 -4.38 -0.87 -14.40
CA MET A 145 -3.64 -1.19 -15.61
C MET A 145 -4.52 -2.06 -16.51
N TYR A 146 -5.33 -1.45 -17.37
CA TYR A 146 -6.16 -2.21 -18.31
C TYR A 146 -5.34 -2.55 -19.54
N ARG A 147 -4.87 -3.80 -19.61
CA ARG A 147 -4.23 -4.31 -20.82
C ARG A 147 -5.31 -4.39 -21.90
N ASN A 148 -5.20 -3.57 -22.95
CA ASN A 148 -6.07 -3.72 -24.12
C ASN A 148 -5.95 -5.17 -24.61
N GLN A 149 -7.01 -5.96 -24.43
CA GLN A 149 -7.15 -7.23 -25.14
C GLN A 149 -7.21 -6.86 -26.62
N LYS A 150 -6.07 -6.91 -27.31
CA LYS A 150 -6.08 -6.97 -28.76
C LYS A 150 -6.88 -8.22 -29.11
N ASN A 151 -8.05 -8.03 -29.72
CA ASN A 151 -8.76 -9.09 -30.42
C ASN A 151 -7.74 -9.83 -31.28
N SER A 152 -7.42 -11.07 -30.90
CA SER A 152 -6.85 -12.05 -31.82
C SER A 152 -7.96 -12.42 -32.80
N GLY A 153 -8.21 -11.51 -33.75
CA GLY A 153 -8.97 -11.82 -34.94
C GLY A 153 -8.10 -12.71 -35.81
N THR A 154 -8.36 -14.00 -35.76
CA THR A 154 -7.89 -14.97 -36.74
C THR A 154 -8.37 -14.51 -38.13
N LYS A 155 -7.42 -14.26 -39.03
CA LYS A 155 -7.61 -14.41 -40.47
C LYS A 155 -6.53 -15.35 -40.96
#